data_AF-A0A241XI63-F1
#
_entry.id   AF-A0A241XI63-F1
#
_cell.length_a   1.000
_cell.length_b   1.000
_cell.length_c   1.000
_cell.angle_alpha   90.00
_cell.angle_beta   90.00
_cell.angle_gamma   90.00
#
_symmetry.space_group_name_H-M   'P 1'
#
loop_
_entity.id
_entity.type
_entity.pdbx_description
1 polymer ?
#
loop_
_entity_poly.entity_id
_entity_poly.type
_entity_poly.pdbx_seq_one_letter_code
_entity_poly.pdbx_strand_id
1 'polypeptide(L)'
;MADQAFAARFEALERGYVVLAGFLQQQGVIDTQRLQAEMRHHADLLQVQPEVAHFLEHLADQVLREYLLQAGKTPGQVERILREQHQD
;
A
#
# COMPACT_ATOMS: atom_id res chain seq x y z
N MET A 1 -15.67 -10.78 17.28
CA MET A 1 -16.35 -11.21 16.03
C MET A 1 -16.55 -10.04 15.06
N ALA A 2 -17.00 -8.87 15.51
CA ALA A 2 -17.10 -7.67 14.66
C ALA A 2 -15.75 -7.24 14.05
N ASP A 3 -14.65 -7.30 14.82
CA ASP A 3 -13.31 -6.92 14.34
C ASP A 3 -12.77 -7.81 13.22
N GLN A 4 -13.09 -9.11 13.23
CA GLN A 4 -12.64 -10.03 12.17
C GLN A 4 -13.37 -9.79 10.86
N ALA A 5 -14.68 -9.51 10.92
CA ALA A 5 -15.46 -9.15 9.73
C ALA A 5 -15.02 -7.80 9.15
N PHE A 6 -14.62 -6.87 10.01
CA PHE A 6 -14.06 -5.58 9.61
C PHE A 6 -12.70 -5.74 8.93
N ALA A 7 -11.77 -6.46 9.56
CA ALA A 7 -10.45 -6.75 9.00
C ALA A 7 -10.53 -7.44 7.62
N ALA A 8 -11.40 -8.45 7.47
CA ALA A 8 -11.58 -9.16 6.20
C ALA A 8 -12.11 -8.25 5.07
N ARG A 9 -12.96 -7.26 5.41
CA ARG A 9 -13.44 -6.26 4.44
C ARG A 9 -12.34 -5.30 4.02
N PHE A 10 -11.50 -4.88 4.95
CA PHE A 10 -10.33 -4.05 4.64
C PHE A 10 -9.32 -4.80 3.76
N GLU A 11 -9.04 -6.06 4.06
CA GLU A 11 -8.17 -6.90 3.23
C GLU A 11 -8.73 -7.10 1.81
N ALA A 12 -10.06 -7.23 1.66
CA ALA A 12 -10.70 -7.29 0.35
C ALA A 12 -10.60 -5.96 -0.41
N LEU A 13 -10.78 -4.83 0.27
CA LEU A 13 -10.62 -3.50 -0.31
C LEU A 13 -9.19 -3.24 -0.76
N GLU A 14 -8.21 -3.60 0.06
CA GLU A 14 -6.79 -3.49 -0.25
C GLU A 14 -6.42 -4.24 -1.53
N ARG A 15 -6.80 -5.53 -1.63
CA ARG A 15 -6.55 -6.31 -2.84
C ARG A 15 -7.16 -5.68 -4.08
N GLY A 16 -8.41 -5.21 -3.97
CA GLY A 16 -9.09 -4.52 -5.07
C GLY A 16 -8.36 -3.25 -5.49
N TYR A 17 -7.88 -2.48 -4.52
CA TYR A 17 -7.16 -1.23 -4.75
C TYR A 17 -5.80 -1.47 -5.42
N VAL A 18 -5.04 -2.47 -4.95
CA VAL A 18 -3.75 -2.84 -5.53
C VAL A 18 -3.90 -3.27 -7.00
N VAL A 19 -4.90 -4.09 -7.31
CA VAL A 19 -5.21 -4.50 -8.69
C VAL A 19 -5.58 -3.29 -9.55
N LEU A 20 -6.42 -2.39 -9.04
CA LEU A 20 -6.81 -1.17 -9.76
C LEU A 20 -5.61 -0.23 -9.99
N ALA A 21 -4.77 -0.03 -8.98
CA ALA A 21 -3.57 0.79 -9.08
C ALA A 21 -2.59 0.22 -10.12
N GLY A 22 -2.34 -1.10 -10.10
CA GLY A 22 -1.52 -1.77 -11.10
C GLY A 22 -2.09 -1.62 -12.52
N PHE A 23 -3.41 -1.75 -12.69
CA PHE A 23 -4.06 -1.56 -13.99
C PHE A 23 -3.92 -0.12 -14.51
N LEU A 24 -4.19 0.88 -13.66
CA LEU A 24 -4.08 2.29 -14.03
C LEU A 24 -2.63 2.71 -14.31
N GLN A 25 -1.67 2.15 -13.58
CA GLN A 25 -0.24 2.34 -13.84
C GLN A 25 0.15 1.82 -15.21
N GLN A 26 -0.29 0.61 -15.58
CA GLN A 26 0.00 0.02 -16.90
C GLN A 26 -0.57 0.86 -18.05
N GLN A 27 -1.66 1.59 -17.81
CA GLN A 27 -2.24 2.53 -18.77
C GLN A 27 -1.56 3.91 -18.76
N GLY A 28 -0.59 4.14 -17.88
CA GLY A 28 0.08 5.44 -17.72
C GLY A 28 -0.80 6.52 -17.13
N VAL A 29 -1.93 6.15 -16.50
CA VAL A 29 -2.91 7.09 -15.93
C VAL A 29 -2.46 7.59 -14.56
N ILE A 30 -1.71 6.77 -13.80
CA ILE A 30 -1.21 7.12 -12.48
C ILE A 30 0.29 6.82 -12.35
N ASP A 31 0.94 7.57 -11.45
CA ASP A 31 2.27 7.26 -10.94
C ASP A 31 2.12 6.57 -9.58
N THR A 32 2.48 5.29 -9.52
CA THR A 32 2.27 4.44 -8.35
C THR A 32 3.22 4.78 -7.19
N GLN A 33 4.40 5.33 -7.50
CA GLN A 33 5.32 5.82 -6.48
C GLN A 33 4.75 7.08 -5.83
N ARG A 34 4.18 7.99 -6.63
CA ARG A 34 3.48 9.17 -6.12
C ARG A 34 2.25 8.79 -5.30
N LEU A 35 1.45 7.84 -5.79
CA LEU A 35 0.26 7.36 -5.08
C LEU A 35 0.63 6.81 -3.70
N GLN A 36 1.71 6.04 -3.61
CA GLN A 36 2.21 5.50 -2.36
C GLN A 36 2.62 6.60 -1.36
N ALA A 37 3.33 7.62 -1.83
CA ALA A 37 3.70 8.77 -1.00
C ALA A 37 2.48 9.56 -0.51
N GLU A 38 1.48 9.76 -1.36
CA GLU A 38 0.23 10.45 -1.00
C GLU A 38 -0.56 9.66 0.06
N MET A 39 -0.61 8.33 -0.03
CA MET A 39 -1.24 7.47 0.99
C MET A 39 -0.55 7.59 2.36
N ARG A 40 0.79 7.54 2.40
CA ARG A 40 1.55 7.71 3.64
C ARG A 40 1.31 9.08 4.26
N HIS A 41 1.31 10.13 3.45
CA HIS A 41 1.00 11.48 3.92
C HIS A 41 -0.42 11.58 4.52
N HIS A 42 -1.41 10.92 3.93
CA HIS A 42 -2.77 10.91 4.49
C HIS A 42 -2.86 10.07 5.77
N ALA A 43 -2.10 8.98 5.89
CA ALA A 43 -2.01 8.21 7.13
C ALA A 43 -1.48 9.08 8.28
N ASP A 44 -0.43 9.88 8.03
CA ASP A 44 0.13 10.83 9.02
C ASP A 44 -0.89 11.87 9.48
N LEU A 45 -1.77 12.33 8.59
CA LEU A 45 -2.83 13.29 8.92
C LEU A 45 -3.99 12.67 9.70
N LEU A 46 -4.14 11.34 9.64
CA LEU A 46 -5.22 10.58 10.27
C LEU A 46 -4.85 10.00 11.64
N GLN A 47 -3.83 10.54 12.31
CA GLN A 47 -3.39 10.13 13.67
C GLN A 47 -4.51 10.04 14.73
N VAL A 48 -5.67 10.64 14.49
CA VAL A 48 -6.88 10.53 15.33
C VAL A 48 -7.69 9.24 15.13
N GLN A 49 -7.38 8.43 14.10
CA GLN A 49 -8.01 7.14 13.78
C GLN A 49 -6.94 6.09 13.45
N PRO A 50 -6.32 5.48 14.48
CA PRO A 50 -5.13 4.64 14.32
C PRO A 50 -5.38 3.40 13.44
N GLU A 51 -6.58 2.84 13.43
CA GLU A 51 -6.94 1.70 12.59
C GLU A 51 -6.95 2.06 11.09
N VAL A 52 -7.35 3.29 10.76
CA VAL A 52 -7.39 3.80 9.38
C VAL A 52 -5.99 4.18 8.92
N ALA A 53 -5.19 4.81 9.79
CA ALA A 53 -3.79 5.11 9.51
C ALA A 53 -2.99 3.82 9.22
N HIS A 54 -3.12 2.80 10.08
CA HIS A 54 -2.46 1.51 9.87
C HIS A 54 -2.89 0.82 8.57
N PHE A 55 -4.17 0.93 8.21
CA PHE A 55 -4.64 0.41 6.92
C PHE A 55 -4.00 1.12 5.72
N LEU A 56 -3.90 2.45 5.77
CA LEU A 56 -3.29 3.23 4.69
C LEU A 56 -1.79 2.96 4.55
N GLU A 57 -1.08 2.77 5.66
CA GLU A 57 0.33 2.34 5.67
C GLU A 57 0.50 0.96 5.02
N HIS A 58 -0.35 0.00 5.41
CA HIS A 58 -0.29 -1.36 4.85
C HIS A 58 -0.60 -1.35 3.34
N LEU A 59 -1.60 -0.57 2.91
CA LEU A 59 -1.93 -0.40 1.50
C LEU A 59 -0.79 0.24 0.72
N ALA A 60 -0.15 1.28 1.27
CA ALA A 60 1.01 1.92 0.68
C ALA A 60 2.17 0.91 0.46
N ASP A 61 2.38 0.01 1.40
CA ASP A 61 3.39 -1.05 1.29
C ASP A 61 3.06 -2.09 0.23
N GLN A 62 1.79 -2.51 0.11
CA GLN A 62 1.39 -3.44 -0.96
C GLN A 62 1.53 -2.80 -2.34
N VAL A 63 1.16 -1.53 -2.46
CA VAL A 63 1.31 -0.76 -3.70
C VAL A 63 2.79 -0.65 -4.09
N LEU A 64 3.68 -0.34 -3.13
CA LEU A 64 5.13 -0.30 -3.37
C LEU A 64 5.69 -1.67 -3.73
N ARG A 65 5.23 -2.73 -3.06
CA ARG A 65 5.62 -4.11 -3.36
C ARG A 65 5.32 -4.47 -4.81
N GLU A 66 4.09 -4.24 -5.26
CA GLU A 66 3.70 -4.53 -6.64
C GLU A 66 4.49 -3.69 -7.65
N TYR A 67 4.67 -2.40 -7.37
CA TYR A 67 5.48 -1.52 -8.21
C TYR A 67 6.91 -2.07 -8.38
N LEU A 68 7.57 -2.48 -7.29
CA LEU A 68 8.94 -2.98 -7.33
C LEU A 68 9.03 -4.34 -8.05
N LEU A 69 8.06 -5.22 -7.85
CA LEU A 69 7.97 -6.50 -8.58
C LEU A 69 7.81 -6.26 -10.09
N GLN A 70 6.92 -5.33 -10.48
CA GLN A 70 6.74 -4.94 -11.88
C GLN A 70 7.99 -4.28 -12.48
N ALA A 71 8.76 -3.54 -11.68
CA ALA A 71 10.05 -2.98 -12.05
C ALA A 71 11.19 -4.04 -12.13
N GLY A 72 10.88 -5.32 -11.93
CA GLY A 72 11.82 -6.44 -12.07
C GLY A 72 12.67 -6.73 -10.83
N LYS A 73 12.29 -6.21 -9.65
CA LYS A 73 12.96 -6.57 -8.39
C LYS A 73 12.58 -7.99 -7.95
N THR A 74 13.52 -8.68 -7.33
CA THR A 74 13.24 -9.99 -6.71
C THR A 74 12.48 -9.82 -5.39
N PRO A 75 11.68 -10.80 -4.94
CA PRO A 75 10.96 -10.71 -3.67
C PRO A 75 11.85 -10.32 -2.48
N GLY A 76 13.08 -10.86 -2.39
CA GLY A 76 14.02 -10.50 -1.33
C GLY A 76 14.55 -9.06 -1.43
N GLN A 77 14.66 -8.49 -2.63
CA GLN A 77 15.00 -7.07 -2.79
C GLN A 77 13.84 -6.17 -2.35
N VAL A 78 12.61 -6.55 -2.68
CA VAL A 78 11.40 -5.82 -2.28
C VAL A 78 11.27 -5.78 -0.76
N GLU A 79 11.39 -6.92 -0.08
CA GLU A 79 11.31 -6.98 1.39
C GLU A 79 12.40 -6.19 2.10
N ARG A 80 13.58 -6.04 1.48
CA ARG A 80 14.65 -5.22 2.03
C ARG A 80 14.30 -3.73 1.91
N ILE A 81 13.86 -3.28 0.74
CA ILE A 81 13.47 -1.89 0.49
C ILE A 81 12.30 -1.48 1.39
N LEU A 82 11.29 -2.35 1.55
CA LEU A 82 10.18 -2.09 2.45
C LEU A 82 10.65 -1.92 3.90
N ARG A 83 11.55 -2.80 4.38
CA ARG A 83 12.12 -2.68 5.73
C ARG A 83 12.91 -1.39 5.94
N GLU A 84 13.68 -0.97 4.94
CA GLU A 84 14.44 0.29 4.99
C GLU A 84 13.50 1.51 5.12
N GLN A 85 12.31 1.50 4.48
CA GLN A 85 11.31 2.57 4.60
C GLN A 85 10.56 2.67 5.94
N HIS A 86 10.77 1.72 6.85
CA HIS A 86 10.18 1.72 8.20
C HIS A 86 11.21 1.99 9.31
N GLN A 87 12.47 2.22 8.94
CA GLN A 87 13.58 2.48 9.87
C GLN A 87 13.96 3.96 9.95
N ASP A 88 13.36 4.81 9.10
CA ASP A 88 13.45 6.28 9.10
C ASP A 88 12.23 6.90 9.82
#